data_AF-A0A450W5T7-F1
#
_entry.id   AF-A0A450W5T7-F1
#
_cell.length_a   1.000
_cell.length_b   1.000
_cell.length_c   1.000
_cell.angle_alpha   90.00
_cell.angle_beta   90.00
_cell.angle_gamma   90.00
#
_symmetry.space_group_name_H-M   'P 1'
#
loop_
_entity.id
_entity.type
_entity.pdbx_description
1 polymer ?
#
loop_
_entity_poly.entity_id
_entity_poly.type
_entity_poly.pdbx_seq_one_letter_code
_entity_poly.pdbx_strand_id
1 'polypeptide(L)'
;HKNQKAFMANLKPVYKAVSKEAAETALDELESRWGEQYPIVLKSWRSKWENLSTYFKYPADIRRVIYTTNAIEAVHRQFRKLTKTKGAFPSDNSLLKLLYVG
;
A
#
# COMPACT_ATOMS: atom_id res chain seq x y z
N HIS A 1 -7.35 -13.82 9.54
CA HIS A 1 -6.08 -13.71 10.30
C HIS A 1 -6.33 -13.09 11.67
N LYS A 2 -6.01 -13.78 12.77
CA LYS A 2 -6.36 -13.39 14.16
C LYS A 2 -5.89 -11.99 14.57
N ASN A 3 -4.72 -11.55 14.07
CA ASN A 3 -4.07 -10.31 14.52
C ASN A 3 -4.02 -9.18 13.48
N GLN A 4 -4.60 -9.37 12.29
CA GLN A 4 -4.48 -8.41 11.17
C GLN A 4 -4.99 -7.01 11.55
N LYS A 5 -6.13 -6.92 12.23
CA LYS A 5 -6.72 -5.64 12.64
C LYS A 5 -5.81 -4.89 13.61
N ALA A 6 -5.23 -5.59 14.58
CA ALA A 6 -4.31 -5.02 15.56
C ALA A 6 -2.99 -4.58 14.90
N PHE A 7 -2.44 -5.39 14.01
CA PHE A 7 -1.26 -5.02 13.23
C PHE A 7 -1.50 -3.75 12.42
N MET A 8 -2.60 -3.67 11.65
CA MET A 8 -2.93 -2.50 10.85
C MET A 8 -3.15 -1.24 11.70
N ALA A 9 -3.69 -1.38 12.91
CA ALA A 9 -3.83 -0.26 13.84
C ALA A 9 -2.48 0.29 14.30
N ASN A 10 -1.50 -0.58 14.58
CA ASN A 10 -0.14 -0.16 14.97
C ASN A 10 0.70 0.30 13.77
N LEU A 11 0.37 -0.13 12.54
CA LEU A 11 1.03 0.34 11.32
C LEU A 11 0.57 1.75 10.92
N LYS A 12 -0.65 2.13 11.31
CA LYS A 12 -1.26 3.42 10.96
C LYS A 12 -0.44 4.66 11.36
N PRO A 13 0.17 4.71 12.56
CA PRO A 13 1.09 5.78 12.95
C PRO A 13 2.26 5.97 12.00
N VAL A 14 2.81 4.89 11.41
CA VAL A 14 3.98 4.97 10.51
C VAL A 14 3.68 5.83 9.28
N TYR A 15 2.58 5.55 8.57
CA TYR A 15 2.26 6.30 7.34
C TYR A 15 1.48 7.60 7.57
N LYS A 16 0.98 7.83 8.80
CA LYS A 16 0.31 9.08 9.20
C LYS A 16 1.20 10.06 9.94
N ALA A 17 2.46 9.69 10.19
CA ALA A 17 3.39 10.54 10.92
C ALA A 17 3.54 11.92 10.24
N VAL A 18 3.88 12.92 11.03
CA VAL A 18 4.05 14.30 10.54
C VAL A 18 5.38 14.50 9.84
N SER A 19 6.43 13.77 10.23
CA SER A 19 7.78 13.80 9.68
C SER A 19 8.36 12.39 9.49
N LYS A 20 9.49 12.29 8.76
CA LYS A 20 10.18 11.02 8.51
C LYS A 20 10.69 10.40 9.82
N GLU A 21 11.21 11.23 10.71
CA GLU A 21 11.79 10.82 12.00
C GLU A 21 10.69 10.25 12.90
N ALA A 22 9.53 10.90 12.98
CA ALA A 22 8.38 10.38 13.73
C ALA A 22 7.86 9.05 13.15
N ALA A 23 7.97 8.87 11.83
CA ALA A 23 7.60 7.64 11.16
C ALA A 23 8.60 6.50 11.47
N GLU A 24 9.89 6.82 11.56
CA GLU A 24 10.95 5.89 11.96
C GLU A 24 10.75 5.40 13.39
N THR A 25 10.50 6.31 14.34
CA THR A 25 10.18 5.93 15.72
C THR A 25 8.95 5.03 15.78
N ALA A 26 7.89 5.36 15.03
CA ALA A 26 6.70 4.50 14.97
C ALA A 26 6.99 3.13 14.33
N LEU A 27 7.92 3.04 13.38
CA LEU A 27 8.34 1.78 12.78
C LEU A 27 9.17 0.93 13.76
N ASP A 28 10.01 1.56 14.57
CA ASP A 28 10.76 0.90 15.65
C ASP A 28 9.80 0.30 16.70
N GLU A 29 8.79 1.07 17.12
CA GLU A 29 7.75 0.60 18.05
C GLU A 29 6.94 -0.56 17.45
N LEU A 30 6.61 -0.48 16.16
CA LEU A 30 5.92 -1.54 15.44
C LEU A 30 6.78 -2.82 15.43
N GLU A 31 8.08 -2.69 15.17
CA GLU A 31 9.01 -3.81 15.15
C GLU A 31 9.20 -4.44 16.53
N SER A 32 9.30 -3.64 17.59
CA SER A 32 9.35 -4.16 18.95
C SER A 32 8.13 -5.01 19.31
N ARG A 33 6.94 -4.65 18.81
CA ARG A 33 5.68 -5.35 19.12
C ARG A 33 5.40 -6.55 18.22
N TRP A 34 5.77 -6.45 16.94
CA TRP A 34 5.34 -7.39 15.90
C TRP A 34 6.51 -8.09 15.18
N GLY A 35 7.75 -7.77 15.53
CA GLY A 35 8.99 -8.32 14.94
C GLY A 35 9.04 -9.83 14.94
N GLU A 36 8.70 -10.46 16.07
CA GLU A 36 8.70 -11.92 16.19
C GLU A 36 7.59 -12.58 15.37
N GLN A 37 6.41 -11.95 15.30
CA GLN A 37 5.25 -12.54 14.63
C GLN A 37 5.26 -12.29 13.12
N TYR A 38 5.81 -11.16 12.66
CA TYR A 38 5.82 -10.74 11.26
C TYR A 38 7.22 -10.27 10.80
N PRO A 39 8.29 -11.09 10.98
CA PRO A 39 9.67 -10.67 10.71
C PRO A 39 9.90 -10.34 9.22
N ILE A 40 9.28 -11.09 8.31
CA ILE A 40 9.41 -10.88 6.87
C ILE A 40 8.79 -9.54 6.44
N VAL A 41 7.65 -9.17 7.04
CA VAL A 41 6.96 -7.92 6.73
C VAL A 41 7.84 -6.75 7.17
N LEU A 42 8.32 -6.76 8.40
CA LEU A 42 9.14 -5.68 8.94
C LEU A 42 10.49 -5.57 8.24
N LYS A 43 11.14 -6.69 7.91
CA LYS A 43 12.35 -6.69 7.08
C LYS A 43 12.13 -6.02 5.73
N SER A 44 10.99 -6.29 5.07
CA SER A 44 10.62 -5.66 3.79
C SER A 44 10.38 -4.15 3.93
N TRP A 45 9.77 -3.71 5.04
CA TRP A 45 9.58 -2.29 5.34
C TRP A 45 10.92 -1.58 5.57
N ARG A 46 11.81 -2.19 6.37
CA ARG A 46 13.16 -1.66 6.63
C ARG A 46 14.00 -1.57 5.37
N SER A 47 14.05 -2.64 4.56
CA SER A 47 14.86 -2.65 3.34
C SER A 47 14.38 -1.67 2.28
N LYS A 48 13.08 -1.35 2.26
CA LYS A 48 12.48 -0.40 1.33
C LYS A 48 12.23 0.98 1.95
N TRP A 49 12.69 1.22 3.17
CA TRP A 49 12.30 2.40 3.95
C TRP A 49 12.63 3.70 3.24
N GLU A 50 13.76 3.79 2.55
CA GLU A 50 14.15 5.00 1.82
C GLU A 50 13.14 5.34 0.71
N ASN A 51 12.67 4.32 -0.02
CA ASN A 51 11.64 4.50 -1.04
C ASN A 51 10.28 4.80 -0.40
N LEU A 52 9.92 4.08 0.66
CA LEU A 52 8.65 4.23 1.35
C LEU A 52 8.52 5.57 2.06
N SER A 53 9.60 6.17 2.54
CA SER A 53 9.60 7.47 3.24
C SER A 53 9.74 8.66 2.29
N THR A 54 9.94 8.43 0.99
CA THR A 54 10.12 9.53 0.01
C THR A 54 8.90 10.45 -0.06
N TYR A 55 7.69 9.95 0.26
CA TYR A 55 6.49 10.79 0.24
C TYR A 55 6.50 11.92 1.30
N PHE A 56 7.37 11.85 2.32
CA PHE A 56 7.56 12.95 3.28
C PHE A 56 8.05 14.24 2.64
N LYS A 57 8.59 14.18 1.42
CA LYS A 57 8.99 15.35 0.62
C LYS A 57 7.78 16.18 0.13
N TYR A 58 6.57 15.64 0.18
CA TYR A 58 5.36 16.32 -0.29
C TYR A 58 4.54 16.94 0.86
N PRO A 59 3.76 18.00 0.58
CA PRO A 59 2.80 18.56 1.54
C PRO A 59 1.78 17.54 2.04
N ALA A 60 1.21 17.77 3.23
CA ALA A 60 0.31 16.84 3.92
C ALA A 60 -0.89 16.39 3.07
N ASP A 61 -1.46 17.28 2.25
CA ASP A 61 -2.58 16.96 1.38
C ASP A 61 -2.23 15.92 0.31
N ILE A 62 -1.03 16.04 -0.28
CA ILE A 62 -0.53 15.08 -1.27
C ILE A 62 -0.17 13.77 -0.58
N ARG A 63 0.46 13.82 0.60
CA ARG A 63 0.78 12.62 1.40
C ARG A 63 -0.47 11.80 1.68
N ARG A 64 -1.57 12.47 2.04
CA ARG A 64 -2.87 11.83 2.26
C ARG A 64 -3.33 11.04 1.05
N VAL A 65 -3.22 11.61 -0.14
CA VAL A 65 -3.60 10.90 -1.37
C VAL A 65 -2.71 9.67 -1.59
N ILE A 66 -1.40 9.78 -1.34
CA ILE A 66 -0.42 8.70 -1.55
C ILE A 66 -0.69 7.49 -0.64
N TYR A 67 -0.88 7.69 0.66
CA TYR A 67 -1.12 6.56 1.58
C TYR A 67 -2.57 6.08 1.58
N THR A 68 -3.50 6.77 0.91
CA THR A 68 -4.86 6.25 0.68
C THR A 68 -4.86 5.34 -0.53
N THR A 69 -5.30 4.10 -0.34
CA THR A 69 -5.44 3.13 -1.43
C THR A 69 -6.71 3.35 -2.27
N ASN A 70 -7.55 4.34 -1.95
CA ASN A 70 -8.84 4.59 -2.59
C ASN A 70 -8.76 4.68 -4.13
N ALA A 71 -7.81 5.46 -4.66
CA ALA A 71 -7.68 5.66 -6.11
C ALA A 71 -7.24 4.36 -6.82
N ILE A 72 -6.22 3.69 -6.29
CA ILE A 72 -5.71 2.45 -6.89
C ILE A 72 -6.68 1.28 -6.71
N GLU A 73 -7.41 1.23 -5.60
CA GLU A 73 -8.48 0.25 -5.36
C GLU A 73 -9.66 0.44 -6.32
N ALA A 74 -10.03 1.70 -6.62
CA ALA A 74 -11.08 2.01 -7.59
C ALA A 74 -10.69 1.49 -8.99
N VAL A 75 -9.45 1.76 -9.43
CA VAL A 75 -8.92 1.24 -10.70
C VAL A 75 -8.88 -0.29 -10.71
N HIS A 76 -8.32 -0.92 -9.67
CA HIS A 76 -8.30 -2.38 -9.54
C HIS A 76 -9.69 -3.00 -9.51
N ARG A 77 -10.69 -2.29 -8.96
CA ARG A 77 -12.09 -2.74 -8.97
C ARG A 77 -12.68 -2.70 -10.37
N GLN A 78 -12.43 -1.65 -11.14
CA GLN A 78 -12.85 -1.55 -12.55
C GLN A 78 -12.21 -2.67 -13.37
N PHE A 79 -10.90 -2.88 -13.23
CA PHE A 79 -10.19 -3.93 -13.96
C PHE A 79 -10.76 -5.31 -13.65
N ARG A 80 -10.96 -5.64 -12.35
CA ARG A 80 -11.59 -6.91 -11.95
C ARG A 80 -13.00 -7.07 -12.51
N LYS A 81 -13.78 -5.99 -12.60
CA LYS A 81 -15.14 -6.03 -13.17
C LYS A 81 -15.09 -6.37 -14.67
N LEU A 82 -14.21 -5.69 -15.42
CA LEU A 82 -14.06 -5.88 -16.87
C LEU A 82 -13.53 -7.28 -17.23
N THR A 83 -12.58 -7.80 -16.45
CA THR A 83 -11.98 -9.13 -16.71
C THR A 83 -12.83 -10.29 -16.19
N LYS A 84 -13.69 -10.09 -15.18
CA LYS A 84 -14.55 -11.16 -14.62
C LYS A 84 -15.45 -11.84 -15.66
N THR A 85 -15.87 -11.11 -16.69
CA THR A 85 -16.77 -11.61 -17.74
C THR A 85 -16.05 -12.19 -18.97
N LYS A 86 -14.72 -12.14 -19.04
CA LYS A 86 -13.93 -12.57 -20.21
C LYS A 86 -12.87 -13.58 -19.76
N GLY A 87 -13.10 -14.86 -20.08
CA GLY A 87 -12.24 -15.97 -19.63
C GLY A 87 -10.90 -16.09 -20.37
N ALA A 88 -10.82 -15.65 -21.63
CA ALA A 88 -9.58 -15.62 -22.40
C ALA A 88 -9.58 -14.41 -23.34
N PHE A 89 -8.41 -13.77 -23.47
CA PHE A 89 -8.20 -12.69 -24.41
C PHE A 89 -7.44 -13.22 -25.63
N PRO A 90 -7.92 -12.96 -26.86
CA PRO A 90 -7.28 -13.47 -28.08
C PRO A 90 -5.93 -12.80 -28.41
N SER A 91 -5.61 -11.66 -27.80
CA SER A 91 -4.30 -10.99 -27.89
C SER A 91 -4.12 -9.92 -26.82
N ASP A 92 -2.89 -9.53 -26.51
CA ASP A 92 -2.59 -8.43 -25.57
C ASP A 92 -3.26 -7.11 -25.96
N ASN A 93 -3.33 -6.83 -27.27
CA ASN A 93 -4.04 -5.67 -27.81
C ASN A 93 -5.53 -5.68 -27.51
N SER A 94 -6.17 -6.86 -27.43
CA SER A 94 -7.59 -6.96 -27.10
C SER A 94 -7.87 -6.62 -25.63
N LEU A 95 -6.94 -6.95 -24.73
CA LEU A 95 -7.01 -6.54 -23.32
C LEU A 95 -6.79 -5.04 -23.18
N LEU A 96 -5.77 -4.47 -23.82
CA LEU A 96 -5.49 -3.03 -23.77
C LEU A 96 -6.65 -2.18 -24.28
N LYS A 97 -7.27 -2.58 -25.41
CA LYS A 97 -8.46 -1.90 -25.94
C LYS A 97 -9.64 -1.94 -24.96
N LEU A 98 -9.84 -3.06 -24.27
CA LEU A 98 -10.90 -3.20 -23.27
C LEU A 98 -10.67 -2.31 -22.06
N LEU A 99 -9.42 -2.17 -21.61
CA LEU A 99 -9.05 -1.32 -20.48
C LEU A 99 -9.10 0.18 -20.81
N TYR A 100 -8.88 0.54 -22.08
CA TYR A 100 -8.91 1.93 -22.53
C TYR A 100 -10.33 2.45 -22.79
N VAL A 101 -11.24 1.57 -23.24
CA VAL A 101 -12.61 1.94 -23.64
C VAL A 101 -13.65 1.70 -22.52
N GLY A 102 -13.37 0.79 -21.58
CA GLY A 102 -14.28 0.40 -20.49
C GLY A 102 -14.21 1.31 -19.27
#